data_AF-A0A8S3ZGS6-F1
#
_entry.id   AF-A0A8S3ZGS6-F1
#
_cell.length_a   1.000
_cell.length_b   1.000
_cell.length_c   1.000
_cell.angle_alpha   90.00
_cell.angle_beta   90.00
_cell.angle_gamma   90.00
#
_symmetry.space_group_name_H-M   'P 1'
#
loop_
_entity.id
_entity.type
_entity.pdbx_description
1 polymer ?
#
loop_
_entity_poly.entity_id
_entity_poly.type
_entity_poly.pdbx_seq_one_letter_code
_entity_poly.pdbx_strand_id
1 'polypeptide(L)'
;MNERQLSCTIKPPVTLTIDSKSTNSGCKIIDVIFPTEIGEVRFKNYYVAFITLKAKVKMTQQNTQEKSTDLSWRVAINNFRLMPDAHTETGAQDSFSFTKKQFQCDMNNVISLRIILHQPSPQWKEFKVEDLKLFRPSSGTQLSSLPACLLENVTDKSEKKEMHGVPDLNALSSGLQQLWALGEEAAASQTQQSMGRYDVDGCYDINLLSYT
;
A
#
# COMPACT_ATOMS: atom_id res chain seq x y z
N MET A 1 -0.47 -15.88 14.89
CA MET A 1 -0.06 -15.20 13.64
C MET A 1 1.33 -14.63 13.87
N ASN A 2 2.36 -15.12 13.18
CA ASN A 2 3.74 -14.68 13.39
C ASN A 2 4.04 -13.44 12.56
N GLU A 3 3.89 -12.25 13.16
CA GLU A 3 4.35 -11.00 12.56
C GLU A 3 5.89 -11.01 12.50
N ARG A 4 6.46 -11.01 11.29
CA ARG A 4 7.92 -10.99 11.12
C ARG A 4 8.40 -9.54 11.00
N GLN A 5 9.06 -9.06 12.04
CA GLN A 5 9.75 -7.77 12.03
C GLN A 5 10.89 -7.79 11.00
N LEU A 6 11.03 -6.72 10.23
CA LEU A 6 12.10 -6.54 9.26
C LEU A 6 13.37 -6.04 9.94
N SER A 7 14.52 -6.60 9.56
CA SER A 7 15.81 -5.98 9.86
C SER A 7 15.94 -4.69 9.03
N CYS A 8 16.17 -3.57 9.71
CA CYS A 8 16.31 -2.28 9.06
C CYS A 8 17.43 -1.47 9.71
N THR A 9 18.03 -0.59 8.91
CA THR A 9 19.05 0.37 9.36
C THR A 9 18.40 1.75 9.38
N ILE A 10 18.28 2.32 10.56
CA ILE A 10 17.74 3.67 10.78
C ILE A 10 18.92 4.64 10.80
N LYS A 11 18.96 5.60 9.87
CA LYS A 11 19.96 6.66 9.87
C LYS A 11 19.66 7.68 10.97
N PRO A 12 20.69 8.38 11.49
CA PRO A 12 20.49 9.46 12.44
C PRO A 12 19.52 10.53 11.89
N PRO A 13 18.60 11.05 12.73
CA PRO A 13 17.71 12.13 12.31
C PRO A 13 18.48 13.39 11.89
N VAL A 14 18.11 13.98 10.76
CA VAL A 14 18.65 15.24 10.25
C VAL A 14 17.63 16.35 10.50
N THR A 15 17.99 17.34 11.32
CA THR A 15 17.16 18.52 11.57
C THR A 15 17.32 19.51 10.43
N LEU A 16 16.21 20.00 9.89
CA LEU A 16 16.23 21.06 8.88
C LEU A 16 16.30 22.43 9.54
N THR A 17 17.16 23.30 9.03
CA THR A 17 17.32 24.69 9.46
C THR A 17 16.92 25.63 8.33
N ILE A 18 16.15 26.67 8.64
CA ILE A 18 15.60 27.59 7.63
C ILE A 18 16.68 28.56 7.12
N ASP A 19 17.74 28.82 7.90
CA ASP A 19 18.84 29.71 7.53
C ASP A 19 20.17 29.33 8.19
N SER A 20 21.28 29.91 7.69
CA SER A 20 22.66 29.85 8.24
C SER A 20 22.75 30.19 9.75
N LYS A 21 21.75 30.84 10.32
CA LYS A 21 21.68 31.28 11.73
C LYS A 21 20.97 30.29 12.68
N SER A 22 21.15 28.99 12.47
CA SER A 22 20.78 27.89 13.40
C SER A 22 19.33 27.88 13.92
N THR A 23 18.37 28.48 13.21
CA THR A 23 16.97 28.43 13.61
C THR A 23 16.35 27.13 13.12
N ASN A 24 15.86 26.31 14.06
CA ASN A 24 15.25 25.01 13.76
C ASN A 24 13.93 25.21 13.01
N SER A 25 13.76 24.51 11.88
CA SER A 25 12.54 24.55 11.08
C SER A 25 11.34 23.84 11.73
N GLY A 26 11.53 23.21 12.90
CA GLY A 26 10.55 22.26 13.45
C GLY A 26 10.41 20.99 12.63
N CYS A 27 11.34 20.71 11.70
CA CYS A 27 11.33 19.53 10.83
C CYS A 27 12.54 18.63 11.08
N LYS A 28 12.33 17.31 11.21
CA LYS A 28 13.39 16.29 11.27
C LYS A 28 13.16 15.22 10.21
N ILE A 29 14.20 14.78 9.52
CA ILE A 29 14.14 13.72 8.51
C ILE A 29 14.88 12.48 9.04
N ILE A 30 14.23 11.32 8.95
CA ILE A 30 14.81 10.03 9.29
C ILE A 30 14.72 9.14 8.06
N ASP A 31 15.87 8.71 7.55
CA ASP A 31 15.95 7.78 6.43
C ASP A 31 16.15 6.36 6.96
N VAL A 32 15.31 5.44 6.51
CA VAL A 32 15.34 4.03 6.89
C VAL A 32 15.59 3.20 5.64
N ILE A 33 16.53 2.25 5.76
CA ILE A 33 16.90 1.33 4.69
C ILE A 33 16.59 -0.09 5.17
N PHE A 34 15.99 -0.89 4.31
CA PHE A 34 15.57 -2.26 4.61
C PHE A 34 15.59 -3.10 3.32
N PRO A 35 15.64 -4.43 3.43
CA PRO A 35 15.91 -5.30 2.28
C PRO A 35 14.66 -5.79 1.51
N THR A 36 13.44 -5.58 2.01
CA THR A 36 12.21 -6.23 1.46
C THR A 36 10.98 -5.32 1.59
N GLU A 37 9.86 -5.71 0.97
CA GLU A 37 8.54 -5.05 1.11
C GLU A 37 8.11 -4.77 2.55
N ILE A 38 7.42 -3.63 2.73
CA ILE A 38 6.80 -3.21 3.99
C ILE A 38 5.30 -3.51 3.96
N GLY A 39 4.80 -4.15 5.01
CA GLY A 39 3.37 -4.30 5.27
C GLY A 39 2.83 -3.30 6.27
N GLU A 40 3.62 -3.02 7.31
CA GLU A 40 3.21 -2.18 8.42
C GLU A 40 4.40 -1.43 9.03
N VAL A 41 4.15 -0.18 9.44
CA VAL A 41 5.08 0.67 10.19
C VAL A 41 4.46 0.95 11.56
N ARG A 42 5.13 0.55 12.64
CA ARG A 42 4.71 0.85 14.01
C ARG A 42 5.74 1.71 14.72
N PHE A 43 5.27 2.63 15.54
CA PHE A 43 6.14 3.47 16.34
C PHE A 43 5.38 4.13 17.49
N LYS A 44 6.13 4.68 18.45
CA LYS A 44 5.62 5.52 19.51
C LYS A 44 5.94 6.99 19.20
N ASN A 45 4.94 7.85 19.30
CA ASN A 45 5.13 9.28 19.16
C ASN A 45 5.94 9.83 20.35
N TYR A 46 6.77 10.83 20.10
CA TYR A 46 7.41 11.64 21.14
C TYR A 46 7.34 13.10 20.72
N TYR A 47 6.21 13.75 21.02
CA TYR A 47 5.92 15.16 20.74
C TYR A 47 6.02 15.55 19.26
N VAL A 48 5.72 14.66 18.32
CA VAL A 48 5.59 14.99 16.89
C VAL A 48 4.14 15.34 16.59
N ALA A 49 3.90 16.50 15.97
CA ALA A 49 2.54 16.92 15.61
C ALA A 49 2.07 16.28 14.29
N PHE A 50 2.94 16.28 13.27
CA PHE A 50 2.64 15.74 11.94
C PHE A 50 3.76 14.84 11.42
N ILE A 51 3.39 13.81 10.67
CA ILE A 51 4.32 12.88 10.04
C ILE A 51 4.01 12.70 8.56
N THR A 52 5.05 12.72 7.73
CA THR A 52 4.97 12.39 6.31
C THR A 52 5.90 11.22 6.02
N LEU A 53 5.39 10.20 5.33
CA LEU A 53 6.16 9.05 4.88
C LEU A 53 6.34 9.11 3.37
N LYS A 54 7.59 9.05 2.91
CA LYS A 54 7.94 8.93 1.49
C LYS A 54 8.66 7.62 1.25
N ALA A 55 8.29 6.90 0.21
CA ALA A 55 8.89 5.64 -0.19
C ALA A 55 9.71 5.83 -1.47
N LYS A 56 10.96 5.35 -1.48
CA LYS A 56 11.80 5.31 -2.68
C LYS A 56 11.53 4.01 -3.42
N VAL A 57 10.84 4.08 -4.55
CA VAL A 57 10.38 2.92 -5.32
C VAL A 57 11.31 2.67 -6.50
N LYS A 58 11.67 1.41 -6.74
CA LYS A 58 12.35 0.98 -7.96
C LYS A 58 11.33 0.82 -9.08
N MET A 59 11.36 1.68 -10.09
CA MET A 59 10.53 1.47 -11.28
C MET A 59 11.22 0.48 -12.20
N THR A 60 10.48 -0.54 -12.66
CA THR A 60 10.95 -1.45 -13.71
C THR A 60 10.17 -1.11 -14.96
N GLN A 61 10.74 -0.32 -15.87
CA GLN A 61 10.13 -0.09 -17.17
C GLN A 61 10.37 -1.33 -18.04
N GLN A 62 9.31 -1.89 -18.62
CA GLN A 62 9.39 -3.11 -19.46
C GLN A 62 9.60 -2.80 -20.96
N ASN A 63 9.70 -1.55 -21.39
CA ASN A 63 9.85 -1.22 -22.80
C ASN A 63 11.30 -0.81 -23.17
N THR A 64 11.91 -1.68 -23.99
CA THR A 64 12.97 -1.45 -24.98
C THR A 64 14.29 -0.85 -24.49
N GLN A 65 15.30 -1.72 -24.40
CA GLN A 65 16.74 -1.45 -24.53
C GLN A 65 17.28 -0.19 -23.85
N GLU A 66 17.32 -0.18 -22.51
CA GLU A 66 18.43 0.30 -21.68
C GLU A 66 18.00 0.18 -20.21
N LYS A 67 18.71 -0.63 -19.41
CA LYS A 67 18.42 -0.82 -17.97
C LYS A 67 18.84 0.42 -17.17
N SER A 68 18.16 1.55 -17.33
CA SER A 68 18.22 2.62 -16.34
C SER A 68 17.18 2.32 -15.25
N THR A 69 17.64 1.87 -14.08
CA THR A 69 16.76 1.73 -12.92
C THR A 69 16.46 3.12 -12.38
N ASP A 70 15.38 3.72 -12.85
CA ASP A 70 14.92 5.00 -12.33
C ASP A 70 14.32 4.82 -10.92
N LEU A 71 14.75 5.68 -10.01
CA LEU A 71 14.41 5.63 -8.59
C LEU A 71 13.62 6.89 -8.24
N SER A 72 12.31 6.74 -8.05
CA SER A 72 11.44 7.86 -7.72
C SER A 72 11.00 7.83 -6.26
N TRP A 73 10.96 8.99 -5.62
CA TRP A 73 10.33 9.17 -4.32
C TRP A 73 8.83 9.38 -4.50
N ARG A 74 8.03 8.55 -3.84
CA ARG A 74 6.57 8.68 -3.80
C ARG A 74 6.11 8.94 -2.38
N VAL A 75 5.02 9.67 -2.21
CA VAL A 75 4.43 9.92 -0.89
C VAL A 75 3.55 8.74 -0.53
N ALA A 76 3.87 8.05 0.56
CA ALA A 76 3.08 6.95 1.09
C ALA A 76 2.03 7.47 2.09
N ILE A 77 2.40 8.43 2.94
CA ILE A 77 1.49 9.12 3.85
C ILE A 77 1.85 10.59 3.83
N ASN A 78 0.86 11.45 3.61
CA ASN A 78 1.07 12.89 3.56
C ASN A 78 0.54 13.58 4.81
N ASN A 79 1.41 14.29 5.51
CA ASN A 79 1.07 15.20 6.62
C ASN A 79 0.04 14.65 7.62
N PHE A 80 0.20 13.38 8.03
CA PHE A 80 -0.70 12.73 8.97
C PHE A 80 -0.56 13.35 10.36
N ARG A 81 -1.68 13.76 10.95
CA ARG A 81 -1.73 14.41 12.26
C ARG A 81 -1.65 13.37 13.38
N LEU A 82 -0.58 13.44 14.18
CA LEU A 82 -0.36 12.58 15.35
C LEU A 82 -0.86 13.23 16.65
N MET A 83 -0.81 14.56 16.76
CA MET A 83 -1.33 15.32 17.90
C MET A 83 -2.56 16.12 17.46
N PRO A 84 -3.71 16.05 18.16
CA PRO A 84 -4.88 16.85 17.83
C PRO A 84 -4.59 18.36 17.78
N ASP A 85 -3.79 18.82 18.75
CA ASP A 85 -3.23 20.17 18.85
C ASP A 85 -1.73 20.08 19.11
N ALA A 86 -0.93 20.72 18.25
CA ALA A 86 0.52 20.74 18.33
C ALA A 86 1.07 21.43 19.58
N HIS A 87 0.29 22.27 20.26
CA HIS A 87 0.72 23.00 21.45
C HIS A 87 0.37 22.31 22.78
N THR A 88 -0.33 21.18 22.73
CA THR A 88 -0.75 20.42 23.93
C THR A 88 -0.03 19.08 24.01
N GLU A 89 0.01 18.45 25.18
CA GLU A 89 0.62 17.13 25.33
C GLU A 89 -0.30 15.98 24.85
N THR A 90 -1.56 16.28 24.53
CA THR A 90 -2.55 15.27 24.12
C THR A 90 -2.08 14.54 22.86
N GLY A 91 -1.95 13.22 22.93
CA GLY A 91 -1.49 12.37 21.82
C GLY A 91 0.02 12.42 21.54
N ALA A 92 0.79 13.16 22.34
CA ALA A 92 2.24 13.31 22.15
C ALA A 92 3.03 12.00 22.35
N GLN A 93 2.47 11.04 23.09
CA GLN A 93 3.12 9.76 23.43
C GLN A 93 2.35 8.52 22.96
N ASP A 94 1.37 8.71 22.07
CA ASP A 94 0.53 7.62 21.57
C ASP A 94 1.32 6.68 20.64
N SER A 95 0.89 5.41 20.59
CA SER A 95 1.42 4.43 19.65
C SER A 95 0.62 4.42 18.36
N PHE A 96 1.30 4.46 17.21
CA PHE A 96 0.68 4.48 15.89
C PHE A 96 1.09 3.28 15.06
N SER A 97 0.16 2.79 14.24
CA SER A 97 0.40 1.75 13.25
C SER A 97 -0.16 2.15 11.88
N PHE A 98 0.73 2.20 10.89
CA PHE A 98 0.37 2.43 9.50
C PHE A 98 0.42 1.11 8.74
N THR A 99 -0.75 0.62 8.34
CA THR A 99 -0.92 -0.60 7.54
C THR A 99 -1.03 -0.29 6.06
N LYS A 100 -0.90 -1.32 5.20
CA LYS A 100 -1.10 -1.20 3.73
C LYS A 100 -2.31 -0.38 3.29
N LYS A 101 -3.43 -0.44 4.01
CA LYS A 101 -4.67 0.28 3.67
C LYS A 101 -4.52 1.81 3.76
N GLN A 102 -3.56 2.30 4.54
CA GLN A 102 -3.33 3.73 4.76
C GLN A 102 -2.28 4.31 3.81
N PHE A 103 -1.54 3.46 3.07
CA PHE A 103 -0.53 3.93 2.14
C PHE A 103 -1.16 4.34 0.80
N GLN A 104 -0.76 5.51 0.30
CA GLN A 104 -1.20 6.05 -0.98
C GLN A 104 -0.43 5.46 -2.17
N CYS A 105 0.70 4.77 -1.92
CA CYS A 105 1.52 4.16 -2.95
C CYS A 105 1.79 2.68 -2.65
N ASP A 106 2.08 1.91 -3.70
CA ASP A 106 2.46 0.50 -3.53
C ASP A 106 3.81 0.37 -2.82
N MET A 107 3.82 -0.46 -1.77
CA MET A 107 4.98 -0.69 -0.90
C MET A 107 5.77 -1.96 -1.27
N ASN A 108 5.44 -2.62 -2.38
CA ASN A 108 6.07 -3.87 -2.81
C ASN A 108 7.54 -3.70 -3.29
N ASN A 109 7.86 -2.61 -3.99
CA ASN A 109 9.18 -2.37 -4.60
C ASN A 109 9.96 -1.21 -3.94
N VAL A 110 9.78 -1.03 -2.63
CA VAL A 110 10.40 0.06 -1.88
C VAL A 110 11.79 -0.36 -1.39
N ILE A 111 12.78 0.50 -1.64
CA ILE A 111 14.17 0.30 -1.21
C ILE A 111 14.49 1.10 0.05
N SER A 112 13.83 2.24 0.23
CA SER A 112 14.06 3.12 1.38
C SER A 112 12.78 3.87 1.74
N LEU A 113 12.62 4.14 3.03
CA LEU A 113 11.56 4.96 3.60
C LEU A 113 12.18 6.22 4.18
N ARG A 114 11.64 7.37 3.82
CA ARG A 114 11.96 8.67 4.41
C ARG A 114 10.79 9.11 5.27
N ILE A 115 11.06 9.27 6.55
CA ILE A 115 10.12 9.74 7.56
C ILE A 115 10.44 11.21 7.81
N ILE A 116 9.47 12.09 7.58
CA ILE A 116 9.58 13.52 7.83
C ILE A 116 8.68 13.82 9.02
N LEU A 117 9.29 14.25 10.11
CA LEU A 117 8.64 14.67 11.34
C LEU A 117 8.50 16.19 11.31
N HIS A 118 7.34 16.69 11.70
CA HIS A 118 7.06 18.11 11.77
C HIS A 118 6.39 18.45 13.09
N GLN A 119 6.96 19.46 13.76
CA GLN A 119 6.48 20.02 15.02
C GLN A 119 6.51 21.55 14.92
N PRO A 120 5.35 22.19 14.66
CA PRO A 120 5.28 23.65 14.51
C PRO A 120 5.33 24.39 15.86
N SER A 121 5.03 23.75 16.97
CA SER A 121 5.06 24.39 18.29
C SER A 121 6.50 24.59 18.77
N PRO A 122 6.88 25.81 19.20
CA PRO A 122 8.22 26.10 19.71
C PRO A 122 8.45 25.53 21.13
N GLN A 123 7.39 25.04 21.80
CA GLN A 123 7.49 24.50 23.16
C GLN A 123 8.27 23.18 23.18
N TRP A 124 8.19 22.39 22.12
CA TRP A 124 8.79 21.06 22.04
C TRP A 124 10.16 21.11 21.38
N LYS A 125 11.18 21.43 22.18
CA LYS A 125 12.58 21.52 21.69
C LYS A 125 13.11 20.19 21.17
N GLU A 126 12.67 19.08 21.76
CA GLU A 126 13.02 17.74 21.33
C GLU A 126 11.75 16.95 20.98
N PHE A 127 11.66 16.54 19.73
CA PHE A 127 10.63 15.66 19.21
C PHE A 127 11.27 14.60 18.34
N LYS A 128 10.73 13.38 18.37
CA LYS A 128 11.26 12.22 17.65
C LYS A 128 10.22 11.12 17.58
N VAL A 129 10.59 10.03 16.93
CA VAL A 129 9.82 8.79 16.92
C VAL A 129 10.62 7.75 17.70
N GLU A 130 9.95 7.05 18.62
CA GLU A 130 10.53 5.98 19.43
C GLU A 130 9.99 4.61 18.98
N ASP A 131 10.72 3.54 19.31
CA ASP A 131 10.32 2.15 19.03
C ASP A 131 9.86 1.90 17.58
N LEU A 132 10.52 2.55 16.60
CA LEU A 132 10.21 2.37 15.19
C LEU A 132 10.48 0.92 14.76
N LYS A 133 9.43 0.25 14.31
CA LYS A 133 9.45 -1.14 13.86
C LYS A 133 8.74 -1.26 12.53
N LEU A 134 9.40 -1.94 11.59
CA LEU A 134 8.86 -2.26 10.28
C LEU A 134 8.49 -3.74 10.24
N PHE A 135 7.34 -4.08 9.69
CA PHE A 135 6.87 -5.46 9.57
C PHE A 135 6.66 -5.81 8.11
N ARG A 136 7.00 -7.05 7.76
CA ARG A 136 6.67 -7.62 6.45
C ARG A 136 5.14 -7.72 6.33
N PRO A 137 4.56 -7.63 5.12
CA PRO A 137 3.15 -7.93 4.93
C PRO A 137 2.79 -9.27 5.56
N SER A 138 1.75 -9.28 6.39
CA SER A 138 1.14 -10.54 6.81
C SER A 138 0.66 -11.24 5.55
N SER A 139 1.26 -12.38 5.23
CA SER A 139 0.79 -13.27 4.16
C SER A 139 -0.54 -13.90 4.58
N GLY A 140 -1.61 -13.12 4.55
CA GLY A 140 -3.00 -13.59 4.51
C GLY A 140 -3.63 -12.74 3.42
N THR A 141 -3.73 -13.19 2.18
CA THR A 141 -4.23 -14.48 1.72
C THR A 141 -3.43 -14.87 0.48
N GLN A 142 -2.52 -15.84 0.58
CA GLN A 142 -2.46 -16.80 -0.51
C GLN A 142 -3.86 -17.43 -0.49
N LEU A 143 -4.60 -17.37 -1.60
CA LEU A 143 -5.69 -18.32 -1.81
C LEU A 143 -5.04 -19.69 -2.04
N SER A 144 -4.35 -20.19 -1.02
CA SER A 144 -4.04 -21.59 -0.87
C SER A 144 -5.35 -22.25 -0.52
N SER A 145 -5.71 -23.21 -1.36
CA SER A 145 -6.83 -24.13 -1.27
C SER A 145 -8.20 -23.47 -1.30
N LEU A 146 -8.92 -23.79 -2.38
CA LEU A 146 -10.37 -23.86 -2.46
C LEU A 146 -10.99 -24.21 -1.08
N PRO A 147 -12.16 -23.64 -0.72
CA PRO A 147 -12.84 -23.98 0.52
C PRO A 147 -12.97 -25.50 0.65
N ALA A 148 -12.80 -26.03 1.86
CA ALA A 148 -12.84 -27.47 2.11
C ALA A 148 -14.13 -28.17 1.61
N CYS A 149 -15.21 -27.41 1.34
CA CYS A 149 -16.42 -27.90 0.68
C CYS A 149 -16.23 -28.30 -0.79
N LEU A 150 -15.14 -27.90 -1.44
CA LEU A 150 -14.76 -28.32 -2.80
C LEU A 150 -13.72 -29.45 -2.81
N LEU A 151 -13.20 -29.83 -1.63
CA LEU A 151 -12.23 -30.92 -1.48
C LEU A 151 -12.90 -32.21 -0.99
N GLU A 152 -14.19 -32.38 -1.27
CA GLU A 152 -14.89 -33.65 -1.05
C GLU A 152 -14.58 -34.58 -2.22
N ASN A 153 -13.35 -35.10 -2.21
CA ASN A 153 -13.00 -36.25 -3.03
C ASN A 153 -13.87 -37.42 -2.59
N VAL A 154 -14.76 -37.79 -3.50
CA VAL A 154 -15.48 -39.06 -3.60
C VAL A 154 -14.63 -40.17 -3.00
N THR A 155 -14.98 -40.57 -1.78
CA THR A 155 -14.44 -41.80 -1.22
C THR A 155 -15.21 -42.92 -1.90
N ASP A 156 -14.61 -43.52 -2.92
CA ASP A 156 -15.06 -44.77 -3.52
C ASP A 156 -15.19 -45.84 -2.42
N LYS A 157 -16.42 -46.07 -1.99
CA LYS A 157 -16.85 -47.38 -1.51
C LYS A 157 -17.92 -47.87 -2.46
N SER A 158 -17.48 -48.82 -3.27
CA SER A 158 -18.25 -49.65 -4.17
C SER A 158 -19.40 -50.34 -3.43
N GLU A 159 -20.60 -49.80 -3.53
CA GLU A 159 -21.82 -50.60 -3.42
C GLU A 159 -22.75 -50.19 -4.56
N LYS A 160 -22.95 -51.12 -5.49
CA LYS A 160 -23.93 -51.02 -6.58
C LYS A 160 -25.31 -50.71 -5.99
N LYS A 161 -25.80 -49.50 -6.25
CA LYS A 161 -27.24 -49.24 -6.29
C LYS A 161 -27.50 -48.31 -7.47
N GLU A 162 -27.96 -48.91 -8.56
CA GLU A 162 -28.48 -48.17 -9.71
C GLU A 162 -29.59 -47.25 -9.24
N MET A 163 -29.37 -45.94 -9.36
CA MET A 163 -30.40 -44.94 -9.17
C MET A 163 -30.52 -44.16 -10.48
N HIS A 164 -31.51 -44.55 -11.29
CA HIS A 164 -31.85 -43.86 -12.53
C HIS A 164 -32.29 -42.43 -12.21
N GLY A 165 -31.62 -41.44 -12.83
CA GLY A 165 -32.07 -40.03 -12.82
C GLY A 165 -30.97 -38.98 -12.71
N VAL A 166 -29.71 -39.36 -12.48
CA VAL A 166 -28.60 -38.39 -12.41
C VAL A 166 -27.88 -38.33 -13.76
N PRO A 167 -27.71 -37.15 -14.37
CA PRO A 167 -26.99 -37.02 -15.63
C PRO A 167 -25.53 -37.46 -15.49
N ASP A 168 -25.01 -38.12 -16.53
CA ASP A 168 -23.65 -38.67 -16.57
C ASP A 168 -22.61 -37.60 -16.20
N LEU A 169 -21.69 -37.96 -15.31
CA LEU A 169 -20.66 -37.07 -14.76
C LEU A 169 -19.78 -36.47 -15.87
N ASN A 170 -19.55 -37.24 -16.94
CA ASN A 170 -18.80 -36.80 -18.12
C ASN A 170 -19.60 -35.87 -19.03
N ALA A 171 -20.93 -35.99 -19.05
CA ALA A 171 -21.80 -35.06 -19.77
C ALA A 171 -21.83 -33.69 -19.07
N LEU A 172 -21.83 -33.67 -17.73
CA LEU A 172 -21.75 -32.44 -16.95
C LEU A 172 -20.39 -31.73 -17.10
N SER A 173 -19.29 -32.49 -17.06
CA SER A 173 -17.95 -31.92 -17.20
C SER A 173 -17.70 -31.36 -18.60
N SER A 174 -18.12 -32.06 -19.65
CA SER A 174 -18.01 -31.59 -21.03
C SER A 174 -18.87 -30.35 -21.29
N GLY A 175 -20.10 -30.29 -20.75
CA GLY A 175 -20.94 -29.10 -20.86
C GLY A 175 -20.34 -27.87 -20.18
N LEU A 176 -19.74 -28.04 -18.99
CA LEU A 176 -19.06 -26.95 -18.30
C LEU A 176 -17.84 -26.47 -19.09
N GLN A 177 -17.03 -27.40 -19.60
CA GLN A 177 -15.86 -27.06 -20.43
C GLN A 177 -16.24 -26.30 -21.70
N GLN A 178 -17.33 -26.68 -22.36
CA GLN A 178 -17.85 -25.95 -23.52
C GLN A 178 -18.27 -24.53 -23.17
N LEU A 179 -18.94 -24.35 -22.03
CA LEU A 179 -19.34 -23.03 -21.52
C LEU A 179 -18.13 -22.12 -21.24
N TRP A 180 -17.07 -22.67 -20.66
CA TRP A 180 -15.82 -21.95 -20.45
C TRP A 180 -15.15 -21.55 -21.76
N ALA A 181 -15.09 -22.47 -22.73
CA ALA A 181 -14.50 -22.20 -24.04
C ALA A 181 -15.21 -21.03 -24.76
N LEU A 182 -16.54 -21.00 -24.72
CA LEU A 182 -17.34 -19.92 -25.32
C LEU A 182 -17.12 -18.57 -24.64
N GLY A 183 -16.97 -18.55 -23.31
CA GLY A 183 -16.70 -17.32 -22.55
C GLY A 183 -15.33 -16.73 -22.90
N GLU A 184 -14.33 -17.59 -23.08
CA GLU A 184 -12.98 -17.18 -23.47
C GLU A 184 -12.95 -16.67 -24.92
N GLU A 185 -13.69 -17.31 -25.83
CA GLU A 185 -13.83 -16.85 -27.21
C GLU A 185 -14.58 -15.52 -27.32
N ALA A 186 -15.61 -15.30 -26.50
CA ALA A 186 -16.35 -14.03 -26.44
C ALA A 186 -15.51 -12.89 -25.83
N ALA A 187 -14.68 -13.19 -24.82
CA ALA A 187 -13.74 -12.24 -24.26
C ALA A 187 -12.62 -11.88 -25.27
N ALA A 188 -12.12 -12.86 -26.02
CA ALA A 188 -11.12 -12.65 -27.06
C ALA A 188 -11.68 -11.91 -28.29
N SER A 189 -12.97 -12.09 -28.61
CA SER A 189 -13.66 -11.40 -29.69
C SER A 189 -14.20 -10.01 -29.32
N GLN A 190 -13.97 -9.55 -28.09
CA GLN A 190 -14.39 -8.21 -27.67
C GLN A 190 -13.54 -7.16 -28.39
N THR A 191 -14.05 -6.67 -29.53
CA THR A 191 -13.43 -5.58 -30.28
C THR A 191 -13.38 -4.34 -29.40
N GLN A 192 -12.20 -3.71 -29.33
CA GLN A 192 -11.97 -2.41 -28.70
C GLN A 192 -12.63 -1.26 -29.49
N GLN A 193 -13.92 -1.35 -29.82
CA GLN A 193 -14.68 -0.18 -30.22
C GLN A 193 -15.30 0.45 -28.98
N SER A 194 -14.57 1.44 -28.45
CA SER A 194 -15.12 2.47 -27.59
C SER A 194 -16.33 3.10 -28.29
N MET A 195 -17.55 2.67 -27.93
CA MET A 195 -18.74 3.48 -28.18
C MET A 195 -18.57 4.79 -27.40
N GLY A 196 -18.28 5.86 -28.15
CA GLY A 196 -17.97 7.17 -27.61
C GLY A 196 -19.09 7.70 -26.73
N ARG A 197 -18.72 8.01 -25.48
CA ARG A 197 -19.27 9.16 -24.77
C ARG A 197 -18.07 9.99 -24.35
N TYR A 198 -17.87 11.09 -25.06
CA TYR A 198 -17.00 12.17 -24.60
C TYR A 198 -17.69 12.80 -23.40
N ASP A 199 -17.26 12.44 -22.19
CA ASP A 199 -17.54 13.26 -21.02
C ASP A 199 -16.45 14.33 -20.99
N VAL A 200 -16.86 15.56 -21.30
CA VAL A 200 -16.00 16.73 -21.18
C VAL A 200 -16.09 17.16 -19.73
N ASP A 201 -15.15 16.71 -18.90
CA ASP A 201 -15.02 17.22 -17.53
C ASP A 201 -14.88 18.75 -17.60
N GLY A 202 -15.83 19.44 -16.96
CA GLY A 202 -16.03 20.89 -16.97
C GLY A 202 -14.89 21.68 -16.31
N CYS A 203 -13.70 21.60 -16.87
CA CYS A 203 -12.50 22.30 -16.44
C CYS A 203 -12.33 23.62 -17.20
N TYR A 204 -13.15 24.63 -16.88
CA TYR A 204 -12.73 26.03 -17.00
C TYR A 204 -13.37 26.84 -15.87
N ASP A 205 -12.71 26.88 -14.71
CA ASP A 205 -12.95 27.93 -13.74
C ASP A 205 -11.90 29.03 -13.99
N ILE A 206 -12.31 30.03 -14.77
CA ILE A 206 -11.50 31.18 -15.10
C ILE A 206 -11.66 32.15 -13.93
N ASN A 207 -10.79 32.08 -12.93
CA ASN A 207 -10.74 33.09 -11.88
C ASN A 207 -10.26 34.41 -12.49
N LEU A 208 -11.19 35.23 -12.97
CA LEU A 208 -10.94 36.64 -13.24
C LEU A 208 -10.65 37.33 -11.91
N LEU A 209 -9.39 37.66 -11.68
CA LEU A 209 -8.98 38.64 -10.69
C LEU A 209 -9.70 39.96 -11.00
N SER A 210 -10.75 40.27 -10.25
CA SER A 210 -11.33 41.60 -10.22
C SER A 210 -10.39 42.52 -9.44
N TYR A 211 -9.65 43.35 -10.18
CA TYR A 211 -9.05 44.56 -9.63
C TYR A 211 -10.14 45.60 -9.41
N THR A 212 -10.43 45.91 -8.14
CA THR A 212 -10.90 47.22 -7.68
C THR A 212 -10.43 47.43 -6.26
#